data_AF-A0A099ZKW9-F1
#
_entry.id   AF-A0A099ZKW9-F1
#
_cell.length_a   1.000
_cell.length_b   1.000
_cell.length_c   1.000
_cell.angle_alpha   90.00
_cell.angle_beta   90.00
_cell.angle_gamma   90.00
#
_symmetry.space_group_name_H-M   'P 1'
#
loop_
_entity.id
_entity.type
_entity.pdbx_description
1 polymer ?
#
loop_
_entity_poly.entity_id
_entity_poly.type
_entity_poly.pdbx_seq_one_letter_code
_entity_poly.pdbx_strand_id
1 'polypeptide(L)'
;GCVLVVSVVEQLAQWHNSTVKAALERLCNYIPGKCQIIRHMLRCIAVEMNADVVCHSLKLCKQDPGQPLCHLYPPPKVSFFYMFFKIAGCGGSFKLELYSTESITGFSNLCAFPVLDKLCEKIKYVIRNKLPFEDFDGDKFSTFPTLRGYHWRGRDCNDKNATVYPGRRPDNWDVNSDSNCNGIWGVDPKDGIPYEEKFCKGADSRGVVLLGDSAGAHFHIPPEWMTVTQMSVKAFANLPMAFTDELDWPQFSEFTGFLNSTIGGWTDSLYLRLRRRNRCNHRDLQNISQNGM
;
A
#
# COMPACT_ATOMS: atom_id res chain seq x y z
N GLY A 1 12.03 -2.15 -10.30
CA GLY A 1 11.92 -3.55 -9.84
C GLY A 1 13.28 -4.22 -9.79
N CYS A 2 13.70 -4.88 -10.87
CA CYS A 2 14.94 -5.68 -10.91
C CYS A 2 16.19 -4.94 -10.41
N VAL A 3 16.49 -3.76 -10.96
CA VAL A 3 17.70 -3.00 -10.63
C VAL A 3 17.79 -2.69 -9.14
N LEU A 4 16.65 -2.36 -8.51
CA LEU A 4 16.57 -2.09 -7.07
C LEU A 4 16.91 -3.33 -6.24
N VAL A 5 16.30 -4.47 -6.54
CA VAL A 5 16.53 -5.72 -5.81
C VAL A 5 17.99 -6.15 -5.91
N VAL A 6 18.55 -6.12 -7.13
CA VAL A 6 19.96 -6.48 -7.35
C VAL A 6 20.89 -5.53 -6.59
N SER A 7 20.64 -4.22 -6.66
CA SER A 7 21.45 -3.22 -5.94
C SER A 7 21.40 -3.41 -4.42
N VAL A 8 20.21 -3.68 -3.85
CA VAL A 8 20.05 -3.94 -2.40
C VAL A 8 20.82 -5.20 -1.97
N VAL A 9 20.75 -6.27 -2.78
CA VAL A 9 21.45 -7.54 -2.48
C VAL A 9 22.95 -7.37 -2.55
N GLU A 10 23.46 -6.65 -3.55
CA GLU A 10 24.89 -6.32 -3.66
C GLU A 10 25.37 -5.49 -2.46
N GLN A 11 24.62 -4.45 -2.09
CA GLN A 11 24.94 -3.62 -0.92
C GLN A 11 24.88 -4.42 0.39
N LEU A 12 23.91 -5.34 0.55
CA LEU A 12 23.83 -6.24 1.71
C LEU A 12 25.03 -7.19 1.78
N ALA A 13 25.48 -7.72 0.63
CA ALA A 13 26.65 -8.58 0.55
C ALA A 13 27.91 -7.84 1.00
N GLN A 14 28.12 -6.61 0.50
CA GLN A 14 29.22 -5.74 0.87
C GLN A 14 29.17 -5.37 2.37
N TRP A 15 28.02 -4.91 2.86
CA TRP A 15 27.84 -4.46 4.24
C TRP A 15 28.11 -5.57 5.27
N HIS A 16 27.69 -6.81 4.97
CA HIS A 16 27.90 -7.95 5.86
C HIS A 16 29.14 -8.78 5.52
N ASN A 17 29.99 -8.33 4.60
CA ASN A 17 31.15 -9.06 4.10
C ASN A 17 30.81 -10.54 3.80
N SER A 18 29.74 -10.75 3.04
CA SER A 18 29.14 -12.06 2.81
C SER A 18 28.95 -12.33 1.32
N THR A 19 28.68 -13.59 0.96
CA THR A 19 28.37 -13.92 -0.44
C THR A 19 27.01 -13.34 -0.82
N VAL A 20 26.84 -13.03 -2.12
CA VAL A 20 25.55 -12.63 -2.70
C VAL A 20 24.41 -13.58 -2.32
N LYS A 21 24.70 -14.89 -2.28
CA LYS A 21 23.72 -15.91 -1.86
C LYS A 21 23.28 -15.71 -0.42
N ALA A 22 24.23 -15.51 0.50
CA ALA A 22 23.93 -15.28 1.92
C ALA A 22 23.19 -13.95 2.14
N ALA A 23 23.55 -12.90 1.39
CA ALA A 23 22.86 -11.62 1.40
C ALA A 23 21.41 -11.73 0.92
N LEU A 24 21.16 -12.52 -0.13
CA LEU A 24 19.82 -12.78 -0.62
C LEU A 24 18.96 -13.54 0.40
N GLU A 25 19.51 -14.60 0.99
CA GLU A 25 18.82 -15.36 2.03
C GLU A 25 18.48 -14.48 3.23
N ARG A 26 19.39 -13.57 3.59
CA ARG A 26 19.15 -12.57 4.63
C ARG A 26 18.01 -11.62 4.27
N LEU A 27 18.00 -11.05 3.06
CA LEU A 27 16.90 -10.20 2.59
C LEU A 27 15.56 -10.96 2.60
N CYS A 28 15.57 -12.20 2.14
CA CYS A 28 14.39 -13.08 2.17
C CYS A 28 13.87 -13.34 3.58
N ASN A 29 14.74 -13.36 4.59
CA ASN A 29 14.34 -13.54 5.98
C ASN A 29 13.76 -12.26 6.60
N TYR A 30 14.03 -11.08 6.01
CA TYR A 30 13.45 -9.81 6.45
C TYR A 30 12.04 -9.58 5.90
N ILE A 31 11.77 -10.06 4.68
CA ILE A 31 10.50 -9.82 3.98
C ILE A 31 9.46 -10.85 4.44
N PRO A 32 8.27 -10.42 4.90
CA PRO A 32 7.19 -11.35 5.23
C PRO A 32 6.65 -12.03 3.96
N GLY A 33 6.80 -13.37 3.84
CA GLY A 33 6.25 -14.17 2.73
C GLY A 33 7.24 -15.12 2.04
N LYS A 34 6.85 -15.70 0.90
CA LYS A 34 7.67 -16.68 0.15
C LYS A 34 8.59 -15.97 -0.86
N CYS A 35 9.87 -15.80 -0.51
CA CYS A 35 10.94 -15.21 -1.33
C CYS A 35 11.39 -16.07 -2.56
N GLN A 36 10.53 -16.96 -3.07
CA GLN A 36 10.91 -17.93 -4.11
C GLN A 36 11.27 -17.28 -5.46
N ILE A 37 10.65 -16.15 -5.79
CA ILE A 37 10.91 -15.39 -7.02
C ILE A 37 12.32 -14.79 -6.99
N ILE A 38 12.72 -14.26 -5.85
CA ILE A 38 14.01 -13.60 -5.66
C ILE A 38 15.17 -14.62 -5.73
N ARG A 39 14.96 -15.84 -5.21
CA ARG A 39 15.95 -16.94 -5.31
C ARG A 39 16.31 -17.33 -6.75
N HIS A 40 15.41 -17.14 -7.72
CA HIS A 40 15.71 -17.48 -9.12
C HIS A 40 16.67 -16.48 -9.79
N MET A 41 16.84 -15.27 -9.25
CA MET A 41 17.81 -14.29 -9.76
C MET A 41 19.28 -14.63 -9.39
N LEU A 42 19.51 -15.60 -8.49
CA LEU A 42 20.83 -15.96 -7.93
C LEU A 42 21.91 -16.33 -8.96
N ARG A 43 21.53 -16.88 -10.12
CA ARG A 43 22.51 -17.40 -11.08
C ARG A 43 23.34 -16.30 -11.77
N CYS A 44 22.85 -15.06 -11.80
CA CYS A 44 23.48 -13.98 -12.56
C CYS A 44 24.11 -12.87 -11.70
N ILE A 45 23.77 -12.76 -10.40
CA ILE A 45 24.30 -11.71 -9.51
C ILE A 45 25.75 -12.02 -9.05
N ALA A 46 26.25 -13.24 -9.30
CA ALA A 46 27.62 -13.63 -8.93
C ALA A 46 28.73 -13.03 -9.82
N VAL A 47 28.38 -12.15 -10.77
CA VAL A 47 29.34 -11.50 -11.68
C VAL A 47 29.50 -10.04 -11.26
N GLU A 48 30.73 -9.53 -11.16
CA GLU A 48 31.09 -8.14 -10.85
C GLU A 48 30.54 -7.16 -11.90
N MET A 49 29.24 -6.95 -11.92
CA MET A 49 28.53 -6.18 -12.93
C MET A 49 27.49 -5.31 -12.27
N ASN A 50 27.30 -4.11 -12.82
CA ASN A 50 26.28 -3.20 -12.34
C ASN A 50 24.87 -3.81 -12.49
N ALA A 51 23.99 -3.51 -11.53
CA ALA A 51 22.64 -4.08 -11.48
C ALA A 51 21.80 -3.81 -12.74
N ASP A 52 21.99 -2.69 -13.42
CA ASP A 52 21.32 -2.36 -14.69
C ASP A 52 21.70 -3.33 -15.81
N VAL A 53 22.98 -3.67 -15.95
CA VAL A 53 23.47 -4.64 -16.95
C VAL A 53 22.95 -6.04 -16.65
N VAL A 54 22.92 -6.44 -15.37
CA VAL A 54 22.34 -7.73 -14.95
C VAL A 54 20.87 -7.81 -15.36
N CYS A 55 20.09 -6.76 -15.13
CA CYS A 55 18.66 -6.75 -15.42
C CYS A 55 18.32 -6.73 -16.91
N HIS A 56 19.12 -6.06 -17.74
CA HIS A 56 19.01 -6.16 -19.20
C HIS A 56 19.35 -7.57 -19.70
N SER A 57 20.37 -8.19 -19.13
CA SER A 57 20.80 -9.54 -19.53
C SER A 57 19.79 -10.63 -19.11
N LEU A 58 19.08 -10.42 -18.00
CA LEU A 58 17.95 -11.23 -17.59
C LEU A 58 16.67 -10.97 -18.41
N LYS A 59 16.68 -10.03 -19.35
CA LYS A 59 15.52 -9.58 -20.14
C LYS A 59 14.35 -9.04 -19.29
N LEU A 60 14.64 -8.63 -18.06
CA LEU A 60 13.68 -7.95 -17.18
C LEU A 60 13.61 -6.45 -17.49
N CYS A 61 14.70 -5.90 -18.00
CA CYS A 61 14.72 -4.62 -18.68
C CYS A 61 14.78 -4.88 -20.19
N LYS A 62 13.85 -4.28 -20.94
CA LYS A 62 13.82 -4.38 -22.41
C LYS A 62 14.31 -3.06 -23.00
N GLN A 63 14.94 -3.16 -24.16
CA GLN A 63 15.28 -2.02 -24.99
C GLN A 63 14.33 -2.03 -26.20
N ASP A 64 13.48 -1.03 -26.30
CA ASP A 64 12.61 -0.87 -27.46
C ASP A 64 13.40 -0.33 -28.66
N PRO A 65 13.04 -0.71 -29.89
CA PRO A 65 13.71 -0.22 -31.09
C PRO A 65 13.74 1.32 -31.13
N GLY A 66 14.94 1.88 -31.29
CA GLY A 66 15.14 3.33 -31.35
C GLY A 66 15.30 4.03 -30.00
N GLN A 67 15.15 3.34 -28.86
CA GLN A 67 15.46 3.91 -27.55
C GLN A 67 16.90 3.58 -27.10
N PRO A 68 17.59 4.53 -26.46
CA PRO A 68 18.91 4.26 -25.88
C PRO A 68 18.80 3.27 -24.72
N LEU A 69 19.90 2.58 -24.42
CA LEU A 69 19.95 1.69 -23.27
C LEU A 69 19.91 2.51 -21.98
N CYS A 70 18.95 2.22 -21.10
CA CYS A 70 18.86 2.85 -19.79
C CYS A 70 19.96 2.34 -18.86
N HIS A 71 20.81 3.26 -18.37
CA HIS A 71 21.85 3.01 -17.39
C HIS A 71 21.57 3.76 -16.09
N LEU A 72 21.70 3.07 -14.96
CA LEU A 72 21.66 3.69 -13.63
C LEU A 72 23.08 4.00 -13.13
N TYR A 73 24.02 3.13 -13.46
CA TYR A 73 25.42 3.27 -13.06
C TYR A 73 26.27 3.70 -14.25
N PRO A 74 27.41 4.37 -14.03
CA PRO A 74 28.35 4.65 -15.10
C PRO A 74 28.72 3.35 -15.85
N PRO A 75 28.69 3.35 -17.19
CA PRO A 75 29.02 2.15 -17.94
C PRO A 75 30.47 1.73 -17.66
N PRO A 76 30.74 0.44 -17.44
CA PRO A 76 32.10 -0.05 -17.20
C PRO A 76 33.00 0.25 -18.41
N LYS A 77 34.30 0.43 -18.18
CA LYS A 77 35.29 0.74 -19.24
C LYS A 77 35.49 -0.37 -20.28
N VAL A 78 34.80 -1.50 -20.13
CA VAL A 78 34.90 -2.68 -21.00
C VAL A 78 33.68 -2.71 -21.93
N SER A 79 33.87 -3.06 -23.21
CA SER A 79 32.81 -3.07 -24.21
C SER A 79 31.60 -3.90 -23.76
N PHE A 80 30.41 -3.28 -23.82
CA PHE A 80 29.10 -3.88 -23.49
C PHE A 80 28.88 -5.25 -24.15
N PHE A 81 29.40 -5.43 -25.37
CA PHE A 81 29.35 -6.68 -26.12
C PHE A 81 30.08 -7.83 -25.42
N TYR A 82 31.25 -7.57 -24.83
CA TYR A 82 32.05 -8.57 -24.12
C TYR A 82 31.35 -9.03 -22.83
N MET A 83 30.64 -8.12 -22.16
CA MET A 83 29.79 -8.42 -20.99
C MET A 83 28.59 -9.28 -21.35
N PHE A 84 27.88 -8.92 -22.42
CA PHE A 84 26.71 -9.65 -22.90
C PHE A 84 27.07 -11.11 -23.26
N PHE A 85 28.23 -11.32 -23.90
CA PHE A 85 28.76 -12.65 -24.20
C PHE A 85 29.15 -13.45 -22.94
N LYS A 86 29.71 -12.80 -21.91
CA LYS A 86 30.03 -13.46 -20.63
C LYS A 86 28.76 -13.92 -19.90
N ILE A 87 27.65 -13.19 -20.06
CA ILE A 87 26.34 -13.53 -19.48
C ILE A 87 25.53 -14.51 -20.35
N ALA A 88 25.73 -14.54 -21.67
CA ALA A 88 25.10 -15.52 -22.54
C ALA A 88 25.41 -16.98 -22.12
N GLY A 89 26.57 -17.22 -21.48
CA GLY A 89 26.89 -18.50 -20.84
C GLY A 89 26.07 -18.86 -19.59
N CYS A 90 25.40 -17.89 -18.96
CA CYS A 90 24.38 -18.10 -17.92
C CYS A 90 22.98 -18.32 -18.51
N GLY A 91 22.79 -18.01 -19.80
CA GLY A 91 21.55 -18.13 -20.55
C GLY A 91 21.28 -19.55 -21.05
N GLY A 92 21.25 -20.55 -20.16
CA GLY A 92 20.62 -21.82 -20.48
C GLY A 92 19.13 -21.59 -20.69
N SER A 93 18.64 -21.74 -21.93
CA SER A 93 17.24 -21.67 -22.40
C SER A 93 16.24 -21.25 -21.33
N PHE A 94 16.26 -19.96 -21.01
CA PHE A 94 15.37 -19.38 -20.02
C PHE A 94 14.02 -19.19 -20.72
N LYS A 95 13.19 -20.25 -20.75
CA LYS A 95 11.73 -20.08 -20.79
C LYS A 95 11.35 -19.48 -19.44
N LEU A 96 11.59 -18.18 -19.30
CA LEU A 96 10.67 -17.37 -18.53
C LEU A 96 9.37 -17.52 -19.33
N GLU A 97 8.48 -18.43 -18.91
CA GLU A 97 7.08 -18.06 -18.93
C GLU A 97 7.06 -16.73 -18.18
N LEU A 98 7.14 -15.63 -18.96
CA LEU A 98 6.61 -14.37 -18.52
C LEU A 98 5.16 -14.73 -18.18
N TYR A 99 4.94 -15.09 -16.92
CA TYR A 99 3.82 -14.48 -16.22
C TYR A 99 3.92 -13.03 -16.60
N SER A 100 2.93 -12.65 -17.40
CA SER A 100 2.66 -11.32 -17.86
C SER A 100 3.00 -10.31 -16.77
N THR A 101 3.26 -9.09 -17.18
CA THR A 101 3.32 -7.88 -16.37
C THR A 101 2.00 -7.63 -15.59
N GLU A 102 1.57 -8.60 -14.79
CA GLU A 102 0.45 -8.63 -13.86
C GLU A 102 0.92 -8.95 -12.42
N SER A 103 2.20 -9.32 -12.21
CA SER A 103 2.66 -9.89 -10.93
C SER A 103 3.28 -8.90 -9.92
N ILE A 104 2.80 -7.65 -9.88
CA ILE A 104 2.69 -6.96 -8.58
C ILE A 104 1.51 -7.53 -7.79
N THR A 105 0.60 -8.26 -8.45
CA THR A 105 -0.31 -9.18 -7.77
C THR A 105 0.31 -10.58 -7.71
N GLY A 106 0.75 -11.01 -6.53
CA GLY A 106 1.06 -12.42 -6.24
C GLY A 106 -0.16 -13.35 -6.29
N PHE A 107 -1.18 -13.01 -7.08
CA PHE A 107 -2.46 -13.70 -7.21
C PHE A 107 -2.71 -14.23 -8.63
N SER A 108 -1.95 -13.84 -9.66
CA SER A 108 -2.23 -14.22 -11.05
C SER A 108 -2.22 -15.74 -11.33
N ASN A 109 -1.44 -16.54 -10.60
CA ASN A 109 -1.49 -18.02 -10.70
C ASN A 109 -2.59 -18.65 -9.84
N LEU A 110 -3.13 -17.90 -8.87
CA LEU A 110 -4.19 -18.35 -7.97
C LEU A 110 -5.57 -18.09 -8.57
N CYS A 111 -5.73 -17.01 -9.34
CA CYS A 111 -6.98 -16.67 -10.05
C CYS A 111 -7.33 -17.63 -11.19
N ALA A 112 -6.38 -18.44 -11.67
CA ALA A 112 -6.64 -19.51 -12.63
C ALA A 112 -7.36 -20.73 -11.99
N PHE A 113 -7.46 -20.76 -10.66
CA PHE A 113 -8.18 -21.80 -9.93
C PHE A 113 -9.68 -21.43 -9.82
N PRO A 114 -10.62 -22.30 -10.24
CA PRO A 114 -12.05 -21.96 -10.33
C PRO A 114 -12.70 -21.45 -9.04
N VAL A 115 -12.18 -21.86 -7.88
CA VAL A 115 -12.66 -21.44 -6.55
C VAL A 115 -12.20 -20.02 -6.19
N LEU A 116 -11.05 -19.59 -6.73
CA LEU A 116 -10.42 -18.30 -6.44
C LEU A 116 -10.68 -17.24 -7.51
N ASP A 117 -11.16 -17.64 -8.69
CA ASP A 117 -11.53 -16.74 -9.80
C ASP A 117 -12.55 -15.67 -9.36
N LYS A 118 -13.62 -16.09 -8.66
CA LYS A 118 -14.63 -15.17 -8.10
C LYS A 118 -14.04 -14.16 -7.11
N LEU A 119 -13.08 -14.60 -6.29
CA LEU A 119 -12.39 -13.74 -5.33
C LEU A 119 -11.51 -12.72 -6.06
N CYS A 120 -10.80 -13.15 -7.09
CA CYS A 120 -9.95 -12.30 -7.90
C CYS A 120 -10.74 -11.26 -8.70
N GLU A 121 -11.87 -11.64 -9.32
CA GLU A 121 -12.75 -10.69 -9.98
C GLU A 121 -13.34 -9.68 -9.00
N LYS A 122 -13.69 -10.11 -7.78
CA LYS A 122 -14.10 -9.19 -6.71
C LYS A 122 -12.98 -8.21 -6.35
N ILE A 123 -11.74 -8.68 -6.19
CA ILE A 123 -10.58 -7.81 -5.90
C ILE A 123 -10.34 -6.82 -7.04
N LYS A 124 -10.34 -7.27 -8.30
CA LYS A 124 -10.19 -6.39 -9.47
C LYS A 124 -11.29 -5.34 -9.54
N TYR A 125 -12.54 -5.75 -9.30
CA TYR A 125 -13.69 -4.84 -9.30
C TYR A 125 -13.55 -3.77 -8.21
N VAL A 126 -13.22 -4.17 -6.99
CA VAL A 126 -13.05 -3.29 -5.82
C VAL A 126 -11.93 -2.27 -6.06
N ILE A 127 -10.77 -2.71 -6.55
CA ILE A 127 -9.63 -1.83 -6.88
C ILE A 127 -10.00 -0.85 -8.00
N ARG A 128 -10.67 -1.33 -9.07
CA ARG A 128 -11.10 -0.47 -10.18
C ARG A 128 -12.15 0.57 -9.76
N ASN A 129 -13.08 0.17 -8.90
CA ASN A 129 -14.22 1.00 -8.52
C ASN A 129 -13.99 1.81 -7.22
N LYS A 130 -12.82 1.70 -6.59
CA LYS A 130 -12.43 2.50 -5.42
C LYS A 130 -13.36 2.28 -4.22
N LEU A 131 -13.82 1.04 -4.07
CA LEU A 131 -14.71 0.61 -3.00
C LEU A 131 -13.93 -0.25 -2.01
N PRO A 132 -14.32 -0.30 -0.74
CA PRO A 132 -13.76 -1.27 0.22
C PRO A 132 -13.97 -2.71 -0.24
N PHE A 133 -12.98 -3.57 0.03
CA PHE A 133 -13.10 -5.00 -0.26
C PHE A 133 -14.06 -5.72 0.71
N GLU A 134 -13.98 -5.36 1.99
CA GLU A 134 -14.87 -5.80 3.07
C GLU A 134 -15.91 -4.71 3.34
N ASP A 135 -17.11 -4.91 2.81
CA ASP A 135 -18.29 -4.05 2.93
C ASP A 135 -19.50 -4.96 2.69
N PHE A 136 -20.17 -5.36 3.77
CA PHE A 136 -21.22 -6.38 3.73
C PHE A 136 -22.60 -5.80 3.43
N ASP A 137 -22.82 -4.53 3.71
CA ASP A 137 -24.10 -3.86 3.48
C ASP A 137 -24.11 -2.91 2.27
N GLY A 138 -22.94 -2.60 1.69
CA GLY A 138 -22.77 -1.86 0.45
C GLY A 138 -22.77 -0.34 0.62
N ASP A 139 -22.58 0.18 1.82
CA ASP A 139 -22.55 1.63 2.09
C ASP A 139 -21.21 2.32 1.78
N LYS A 140 -20.21 1.53 1.36
CA LYS A 140 -18.86 1.94 0.95
C LYS A 140 -17.95 2.35 2.13
N PHE A 141 -18.34 2.09 3.36
CA PHE A 141 -17.48 2.14 4.52
C PHE A 141 -17.07 0.73 4.92
N SER A 142 -16.13 0.60 5.85
CA SER A 142 -15.58 -0.71 6.20
C SER A 142 -15.11 -0.75 7.65
N THR A 143 -15.18 -1.95 8.22
CA THR A 143 -14.56 -2.28 9.50
C THR A 143 -13.09 -2.66 9.36
N PHE A 144 -12.62 -2.99 8.15
CA PHE A 144 -11.25 -3.39 7.80
C PHE A 144 -10.37 -2.18 7.41
N PRO A 145 -9.07 -2.14 7.77
CA PRO A 145 -8.23 -0.95 7.54
C PRO A 145 -7.91 -0.69 6.07
N THR A 146 -7.26 -1.66 5.42
CA THR A 146 -6.65 -1.48 4.11
C THR A 146 -7.62 -1.87 2.99
N LEU A 147 -7.16 -2.04 1.74
CA LEU A 147 -8.01 -2.44 0.61
C LEU A 147 -9.21 -1.50 0.45
N ARG A 148 -8.95 -0.19 0.49
CA ARG A 148 -9.94 0.90 0.43
C ARG A 148 -10.91 0.96 1.63
N GLY A 149 -10.56 0.34 2.76
CA GLY A 149 -11.31 0.35 4.01
C GLY A 149 -11.12 1.62 4.86
N TYR A 150 -11.10 1.50 6.19
CA TYR A 150 -11.12 2.67 7.10
C TYR A 150 -9.83 3.50 7.15
N HIS A 151 -8.73 3.07 6.52
CA HIS A 151 -7.62 3.98 6.26
C HIS A 151 -8.02 5.12 5.30
N TRP A 152 -8.99 4.85 4.42
CA TRP A 152 -9.45 5.75 3.36
C TRP A 152 -10.68 6.55 3.77
N ARG A 153 -11.53 6.00 4.64
CA ARG A 153 -12.80 6.60 5.07
C ARG A 153 -13.03 6.41 6.55
N GLY A 154 -14.04 7.05 7.11
CA GLY A 154 -14.50 6.74 8.46
C GLY A 154 -14.72 5.25 8.67
N ARG A 155 -14.34 4.72 9.84
CA ARG A 155 -14.65 3.33 10.16
C ARG A 155 -16.14 3.16 10.36
N ASP A 156 -16.71 2.17 9.69
CA ASP A 156 -18.09 1.78 9.90
C ASP A 156 -18.28 1.21 11.32
N CYS A 157 -19.36 1.62 11.97
CA CYS A 157 -19.77 1.14 13.28
C CYS A 157 -20.76 -0.04 13.19
N ASN A 158 -21.40 -0.29 12.04
CA ASN A 158 -22.31 -1.41 11.83
C ASN A 158 -22.40 -1.89 10.37
N ASP A 159 -21.43 -2.73 9.98
CA ASP A 159 -21.24 -3.34 8.65
C ASP A 159 -22.26 -4.45 8.34
N LYS A 160 -23.51 -4.22 8.70
CA LYS A 160 -24.68 -5.08 8.43
C LYS A 160 -25.90 -4.23 8.11
N ASN A 161 -25.78 -2.90 8.17
CA ASN A 161 -26.88 -1.98 7.99
C ASN A 161 -26.38 -0.75 7.23
N ALA A 162 -26.66 -0.74 5.92
CA ALA A 162 -26.26 0.34 5.01
C ALA A 162 -26.87 1.71 5.33
N THR A 163 -27.69 1.80 6.37
CA THR A 163 -28.21 3.05 6.91
C THR A 163 -27.42 3.58 8.11
N VAL A 164 -26.31 2.95 8.48
CA VAL A 164 -25.47 3.35 9.62
C VAL A 164 -24.05 3.59 9.13
N TYR A 165 -23.65 4.85 8.95
CA TYR A 165 -22.33 5.19 8.41
C TYR A 165 -21.86 6.61 8.75
N PRO A 166 -20.54 6.86 8.75
CA PRO A 166 -19.97 8.19 8.97
C PRO A 166 -20.55 9.30 8.05
N GLY A 167 -20.95 10.42 8.66
CA GLY A 167 -21.45 11.60 7.95
C GLY A 167 -22.96 11.60 7.66
N ARG A 168 -23.69 10.56 8.09
CA ARG A 168 -25.15 10.52 8.04
C ARG A 168 -25.76 11.54 9.03
N ARG A 169 -26.96 12.05 8.74
CA ARG A 169 -27.78 12.72 9.76
C ARG A 169 -28.30 11.69 10.77
N PRO A 170 -28.26 12.00 12.07
CA PRO A 170 -28.65 11.04 13.10
C PRO A 170 -30.11 10.63 12.98
N ASP A 171 -30.39 9.34 13.13
CA ASP A 171 -31.72 8.75 13.09
C ASP A 171 -32.40 8.92 14.44
N ASN A 172 -33.45 9.74 14.47
CA ASN A 172 -34.16 10.10 15.71
C ASN A 172 -33.21 10.52 16.85
N TRP A 173 -32.19 11.33 16.53
CA TRP A 173 -31.14 11.77 17.47
C TRP A 173 -30.39 10.62 18.17
N ASP A 174 -30.25 9.48 17.49
CA ASP A 174 -29.46 8.32 17.91
C ASP A 174 -29.84 7.83 19.33
N VAL A 175 -31.13 7.88 19.65
CA VAL A 175 -31.66 7.47 20.96
C VAL A 175 -31.32 6.02 21.31
N ASN A 176 -31.41 5.11 20.33
CA ASN A 176 -31.24 3.67 20.55
C ASN A 176 -29.88 3.14 20.06
N SER A 177 -29.31 3.77 19.04
CA SER A 177 -28.07 3.35 18.39
C SER A 177 -27.42 4.53 17.67
N ASP A 178 -26.09 4.55 17.64
CA ASP A 178 -25.29 5.47 16.83
C ASP A 178 -25.46 5.16 15.33
N SER A 179 -26.14 6.05 14.59
CA SER A 179 -26.44 5.87 13.17
C SER A 179 -25.47 6.59 12.25
N ASN A 180 -24.62 7.47 12.79
CA ASN A 180 -23.64 8.25 12.02
C ASN A 180 -22.19 7.97 12.43
N CYS A 181 -21.97 7.00 13.30
CA CYS A 181 -20.68 6.49 13.76
C CYS A 181 -19.78 7.54 14.44
N ASN A 182 -20.35 8.63 14.95
CA ASN A 182 -19.59 9.68 15.61
C ASN A 182 -19.27 9.34 17.10
N GLY A 183 -19.89 8.28 17.64
CA GLY A 183 -19.74 7.80 19.01
C GLY A 183 -20.66 8.46 20.04
N ILE A 184 -21.58 9.30 19.63
CA ILE A 184 -22.55 10.02 20.46
C ILE A 184 -23.93 9.41 20.19
N TRP A 185 -24.55 8.84 21.22
CA TRP A 185 -25.86 8.21 21.12
C TRP A 185 -26.44 8.01 22.53
N GLY A 186 -27.71 7.65 22.62
CA GLY A 186 -28.41 7.44 23.87
C GLY A 186 -29.04 8.72 24.44
N VAL A 187 -29.57 8.61 25.66
CA VAL A 187 -30.36 9.65 26.33
C VAL A 187 -29.69 10.04 27.65
N ASP A 188 -29.61 11.33 27.93
CA ASP A 188 -29.14 11.84 29.22
C ASP A 188 -30.20 11.51 30.30
N PRO A 189 -29.87 10.70 31.32
CA PRO A 189 -30.84 10.29 32.33
C PRO A 189 -31.30 11.44 33.24
N LYS A 190 -30.64 12.61 33.20
CA LYS A 190 -30.98 13.76 34.05
C LYS A 190 -32.16 14.57 33.53
N ASP A 191 -32.24 14.75 32.21
CA ASP A 191 -33.25 15.60 31.55
C ASP A 191 -34.05 14.87 30.47
N GLY A 192 -33.67 13.64 30.12
CA GLY A 192 -34.36 12.84 29.11
C GLY A 192 -34.06 13.27 27.67
N ILE A 193 -33.09 14.17 27.45
CA ILE A 193 -32.75 14.68 26.12
C ILE A 193 -31.69 13.76 25.48
N PRO A 194 -31.82 13.39 24.20
CA PRO A 194 -30.80 12.62 23.49
C PRO A 194 -29.45 13.36 23.46
N TYR A 195 -28.34 12.64 23.67
CA TYR A 195 -27.01 13.27 23.69
C TYR A 195 -26.65 13.93 22.36
N GLU A 196 -27.01 13.29 21.23
CA GLU A 196 -26.82 13.82 19.89
C GLU A 196 -27.57 15.15 19.70
N GLU A 197 -28.81 15.24 20.18
CA GLU A 197 -29.58 16.49 20.16
C GLU A 197 -28.90 17.56 21.02
N LYS A 198 -28.52 17.19 22.24
CA LYS A 198 -27.95 18.12 23.20
C LYS A 198 -26.60 18.68 22.77
N PHE A 199 -25.77 17.88 22.11
CA PHE A 199 -24.39 18.23 21.78
C PHE A 199 -24.17 18.66 20.33
N CYS A 200 -24.99 18.18 19.38
CA CYS A 200 -24.74 18.36 17.96
C CYS A 200 -25.81 19.20 17.24
N LYS A 201 -26.99 19.44 17.84
CA LYS A 201 -28.02 20.31 17.26
C LYS A 201 -27.49 21.75 17.13
N GLY A 202 -27.44 22.26 15.90
CA GLY A 202 -26.93 23.60 15.60
C GLY A 202 -25.41 23.72 15.59
N ALA A 203 -24.66 22.61 15.69
CA ALA A 203 -23.19 22.62 15.66
C ALA A 203 -22.58 22.65 14.22
N ASP A 204 -23.42 22.64 13.18
CA ASP A 204 -23.05 22.62 11.76
C ASP A 204 -21.97 21.57 11.41
N SER A 205 -22.22 20.34 11.87
CA SER A 205 -21.37 19.18 11.59
C SER A 205 -21.16 18.97 10.08
N ARG A 206 -19.92 18.68 9.70
CA ARG A 206 -19.48 18.53 8.30
C ARG A 206 -18.29 17.59 8.18
N GLY A 207 -18.29 16.81 7.11
CA GLY A 207 -17.20 15.92 6.75
C GLY A 207 -16.09 16.56 5.94
N VAL A 208 -14.99 15.83 5.84
CA VAL A 208 -13.90 16.13 4.89
C VAL A 208 -13.92 15.12 3.76
N VAL A 209 -14.02 15.60 2.53
CA VAL A 209 -13.84 14.77 1.33
C VAL A 209 -12.68 15.34 0.52
N LEU A 210 -11.66 14.51 0.29
CA LEU A 210 -10.57 14.82 -0.62
C LEU A 210 -10.79 14.10 -1.94
N LEU A 211 -10.74 14.84 -3.05
CA LEU A 211 -10.54 14.28 -4.39
C LEU A 211 -9.09 14.59 -4.77
N GLY A 212 -8.25 13.57 -4.88
CA GLY A 212 -6.80 13.78 -4.99
C GLY A 212 -6.07 12.74 -5.82
N ASP A 213 -4.76 12.96 -5.92
CA ASP A 213 -3.81 12.10 -6.61
C ASP A 213 -2.94 11.33 -5.59
N SER A 214 -1.75 10.89 -6.01
CA SER A 214 -0.77 10.24 -5.15
C SER A 214 -0.33 11.11 -3.96
N ALA A 215 -0.22 12.43 -4.14
CA ALA A 215 0.16 13.33 -3.06
C ALA A 215 -0.97 13.44 -2.03
N GLY A 216 -2.22 13.52 -2.49
CA GLY A 216 -3.41 13.53 -1.63
C GLY A 216 -3.61 12.23 -0.83
N ALA A 217 -3.24 11.09 -1.42
CA ALA A 217 -3.26 9.78 -0.76
C ALA A 217 -2.04 9.55 0.16
N HIS A 218 -1.06 10.46 0.12
CA HIS A 218 0.23 10.31 0.80
C HIS A 218 1.01 9.06 0.35
N PHE A 219 1.22 8.92 -0.96
CA PHE A 219 2.07 7.88 -1.53
C PHE A 219 3.48 7.95 -0.91
N HIS A 220 3.92 6.82 -0.35
CA HIS A 220 5.21 6.77 0.33
C HIS A 220 5.83 5.36 0.27
N ILE A 221 7.10 5.32 -0.12
CA ILE A 221 7.95 4.13 -0.04
C ILE A 221 8.96 4.37 1.08
N PRO A 222 8.88 3.62 2.20
CA PRO A 222 9.81 3.77 3.31
C PRO A 222 11.28 3.58 2.88
N PRO A 223 12.17 4.54 3.16
CA PRO A 223 13.59 4.43 2.81
C PRO A 223 14.27 3.24 3.51
N GLU A 224 13.74 2.78 4.64
CA GLU A 224 14.21 1.61 5.40
C GLU A 224 14.15 0.31 4.56
N TRP A 225 13.29 0.26 3.54
CA TRP A 225 13.21 -0.88 2.61
C TRP A 225 14.36 -0.94 1.61
N MET A 226 15.11 0.15 1.46
CA MET A 226 16.20 0.30 0.48
C MET A 226 17.55 0.64 1.14
N THR A 227 17.55 1.04 2.41
CA THR A 227 18.74 1.44 3.16
C THR A 227 19.30 0.29 3.97
N VAL A 228 20.34 -0.36 3.46
CA VAL A 228 20.92 -1.59 4.02
C VAL A 228 21.33 -1.47 5.49
N THR A 229 21.79 -0.30 5.93
CA THR A 229 22.20 -0.08 7.33
C THR A 229 21.03 -0.12 8.32
N GLN A 230 19.80 0.03 7.84
CA GLN A 230 18.56 0.05 8.64
C GLN A 230 17.69 -1.18 8.40
N MET A 231 18.05 -2.04 7.44
CA MET A 231 17.27 -3.22 7.10
C MET A 231 17.20 -4.25 8.23
N SER A 232 15.98 -4.66 8.54
CA SER A 232 15.68 -5.70 9.52
C SER A 232 14.27 -6.23 9.27
N VAL A 233 13.88 -7.31 9.97
CA VAL A 233 12.48 -7.79 9.95
C VAL A 233 11.49 -6.67 10.30
N LYS A 234 11.86 -5.78 11.23
CA LYS A 234 11.03 -4.64 11.65
C LYS A 234 10.82 -3.63 10.53
N ALA A 235 11.84 -3.41 9.69
CA ALA A 235 11.77 -2.46 8.57
C ALA A 235 10.68 -2.85 7.55
N PHE A 236 10.41 -4.15 7.37
CA PHE A 236 9.41 -4.66 6.42
C PHE A 236 8.08 -5.05 7.07
N ALA A 237 7.87 -4.76 8.37
CA ALA A 237 6.64 -5.11 9.07
C ALA A 237 5.39 -4.44 8.49
N ASN A 238 5.56 -3.24 7.92
CA ASN A 238 4.51 -2.46 7.27
C ASN A 238 4.30 -2.81 5.79
N LEU A 239 5.15 -3.68 5.21
CA LEU A 239 5.12 -4.02 3.79
C LEU A 239 3.74 -4.56 3.34
N PRO A 240 3.10 -5.52 4.05
CA PRO A 240 1.80 -6.04 3.61
C PRO A 240 0.71 -4.95 3.58
N MET A 241 0.65 -4.11 4.61
CA MET A 241 -0.29 -3.00 4.71
C MET A 241 -0.09 -1.99 3.59
N ALA A 242 1.15 -1.57 3.35
CA ALA A 242 1.47 -0.61 2.31
C ALA A 242 1.05 -1.15 0.93
N PHE A 243 1.29 -2.43 0.62
CA PHE A 243 0.84 -3.00 -0.65
C PHE A 243 -0.69 -3.09 -0.77
N THR A 244 -1.40 -3.43 0.32
CA THR A 244 -2.87 -3.49 0.30
C THR A 244 -3.53 -2.10 0.31
N ASP A 245 -2.77 -1.05 0.58
CA ASP A 245 -3.14 0.36 0.40
C ASP A 245 -2.46 1.01 -0.81
N GLU A 246 -1.98 0.23 -1.78
CA GLU A 246 -1.45 0.77 -3.06
C GLU A 246 -0.21 1.67 -2.88
N LEU A 247 0.55 1.47 -1.80
CA LEU A 247 1.68 2.28 -1.30
C LEU A 247 1.27 3.69 -0.85
N ASP A 248 -0.03 3.92 -0.70
CA ASP A 248 -0.60 5.12 -0.12
C ASP A 248 -0.77 4.97 1.39
N TRP A 249 -0.79 6.11 2.07
CA TRP A 249 -0.87 6.18 3.53
C TRP A 249 -1.90 7.24 3.95
N PRO A 250 -3.17 7.13 3.51
CA PRO A 250 -4.20 8.14 3.71
C PRO A 250 -4.48 8.44 5.19
N GLN A 251 -4.27 7.45 6.06
CA GLN A 251 -4.35 7.54 7.52
C GLN A 251 -3.29 8.46 8.16
N PHE A 252 -2.25 8.81 7.41
CA PHE A 252 -1.21 9.78 7.79
C PHE A 252 -1.21 11.04 6.90
N SER A 253 -2.14 11.16 5.94
CA SER A 253 -2.20 12.29 5.01
C SER A 253 -2.57 13.62 5.68
N GLU A 254 -2.22 14.72 5.03
CA GLU A 254 -2.52 16.08 5.51
C GLU A 254 -4.02 16.38 5.58
N PHE A 255 -4.84 15.79 4.71
CA PHE A 255 -6.27 16.09 4.66
C PHE A 255 -7.10 15.17 5.54
N THR A 256 -6.86 13.86 5.45
CA THR A 256 -7.72 12.84 6.08
C THR A 256 -6.99 12.03 7.16
N GLY A 257 -5.72 12.31 7.42
CA GLY A 257 -4.94 11.55 8.39
C GLY A 257 -5.53 11.58 9.79
N PHE A 258 -5.54 10.44 10.48
CA PHE A 258 -6.16 10.30 11.80
C PHE A 258 -5.31 9.51 12.79
N LEU A 259 -4.23 8.87 12.33
CA LEU A 259 -3.23 8.22 13.16
C LEU A 259 -2.00 9.11 13.28
N ASN A 260 -1.28 9.03 14.39
CA ASN A 260 0.00 9.73 14.56
C ASN A 260 1.06 9.15 13.62
N SER A 261 1.76 10.04 12.91
CA SER A 261 2.84 9.65 11.99
C SER A 261 3.99 8.98 12.74
N THR A 262 4.53 7.93 12.13
CA THR A 262 5.72 7.19 12.59
C THR A 262 7.02 7.99 12.45
N ILE A 263 7.02 9.11 11.71
CA ILE A 263 8.20 9.95 11.43
C ILE A 263 8.40 11.06 12.51
N GLY A 264 7.69 10.97 13.65
CA GLY A 264 8.03 11.73 14.85
C GLY A 264 7.22 13.02 15.07
N GLY A 265 5.96 13.07 14.64
CA GLY A 265 5.06 14.20 14.88
C GLY A 265 3.63 13.77 15.20
N TRP A 266 2.91 14.62 15.93
CA TRP A 266 1.46 14.50 16.04
C TRP A 266 0.86 14.80 14.67
N THR A 267 0.00 13.91 14.17
CA THR A 267 -0.72 14.18 12.93
C THR A 267 -1.73 15.29 13.20
N ASP A 268 -1.64 16.38 12.44
CA ASP A 268 -2.53 17.53 12.56
C ASP A 268 -3.19 17.82 11.20
N SER A 269 -3.98 16.85 10.75
CA SER A 269 -4.68 16.91 9.47
C SER A 269 -5.87 17.87 9.48
N LEU A 270 -6.37 18.23 8.30
CA LEU A 270 -7.63 18.98 8.16
C LEU A 270 -8.80 18.28 8.88
N TYR A 271 -8.93 16.96 8.74
CA TYR A 271 -9.91 16.16 9.47
C TYR A 271 -9.76 16.30 10.99
N LEU A 272 -8.55 16.15 11.54
CA LEU A 272 -8.33 16.27 12.98
C LEU A 272 -8.60 17.68 13.51
N ARG A 273 -8.30 18.72 12.73
CA ARG A 273 -8.66 20.11 13.04
C ARG A 273 -10.17 20.32 13.05
N LEU A 274 -10.89 19.76 12.08
CA LEU A 274 -12.36 19.82 12.03
C LEU A 274 -13.02 19.05 13.18
N ARG A 275 -12.50 17.85 13.51
CA ARG A 275 -12.94 17.08 14.68
C ARG A 275 -12.62 17.80 16.00
N ARG A 276 -11.51 18.54 16.07
CA ARG A 276 -11.15 19.33 17.26
C ARG A 276 -12.10 20.51 17.45
N ARG A 277 -12.50 21.16 16.34
CA ARG A 277 -13.45 22.28 16.34
C ARG A 277 -14.87 21.84 16.71
N ASN A 278 -15.33 20.73 16.15
CA ASN A 278 -16.63 20.13 16.48
C ASN A 278 -16.46 18.60 16.56
N ARG A 279 -16.68 18.04 17.75
CA ARG A 279 -16.48 16.61 18.04
C ARG A 279 -17.51 15.70 17.36
N CYS A 280 -18.66 16.24 16.98
CA CYS A 280 -19.68 15.53 16.20
C CYS A 280 -19.18 15.12 14.80
N ASN A 281 -18.07 15.70 14.31
CA ASN A 281 -17.43 15.32 13.05
C ASN A 281 -16.54 14.07 13.17
N HIS A 282 -16.64 13.29 14.25
CA HIS A 282 -15.81 12.10 14.41
C HIS A 282 -16.10 11.10 13.28
N ARG A 283 -15.04 10.55 12.68
CA ARG A 283 -15.03 9.62 11.53
C ARG A 283 -15.55 10.18 10.20
N ASP A 284 -16.07 11.39 10.15
CA ASP A 284 -16.58 11.97 8.91
C ASP A 284 -15.43 12.47 7.99
N LEU A 285 -14.73 11.51 7.38
CA LEU A 285 -13.62 11.70 6.47
C LEU A 285 -13.72 10.72 5.29
N GLN A 286 -13.34 11.16 4.10
CA GLN A 286 -13.22 10.32 2.90
C GLN A 286 -12.06 10.82 2.03
N ASN A 287 -11.09 9.94 1.78
CA ASN A 287 -10.00 10.17 0.86
C ASN A 287 -10.29 9.41 -0.45
N ILE A 288 -10.79 10.13 -1.44
CA ILE A 288 -11.11 9.61 -2.77
C ILE A 288 -9.95 9.95 -3.71
N SER A 289 -8.75 9.51 -3.33
CA SER A 289 -7.53 9.76 -4.11
C SER A 289 -7.02 8.51 -4.82
N GLN A 290 -6.29 8.71 -5.92
CA GLN A 290 -5.70 7.63 -6.71
C GLN A 290 -4.36 8.02 -7.32
N ASN A 291 -3.39 7.10 -7.28
CA ASN A 291 -2.12 7.26 -7.96
C ASN A 291 -2.29 7.45 -9.48
N GLY A 292 -1.78 8.55 -10.02
CA GLY A 292 -1.83 8.88 -11.45
C GLY A 292 -3.16 9.44 -11.95
N MET A 293 -4.02 9.91 -11.05
CA MET A 293 -5.26 10.63 -11.37
C MET A 293 -5.01 12.04 -11.90
#